data_AF-A0A4Q3W3F5-F1
#
_entry.id   AF-A0A4Q3W3F5-F1
#
_cell.length_a   1.000
_cell.length_b   1.000
_cell.length_c   1.000
_cell.angle_alpha   90.00
_cell.angle_beta   90.00
_cell.angle_gamma   90.00
#
_symmetry.space_group_name_H-M   'P 1'
#
loop_
_entity.id
_entity.type
_entity.pdbx_description
1 polymer ?
#
loop_
_entity_poly.entity_id
_entity_poly.type
_entity_poly.pdbx_seq_one_letter_code
_entity_poly.pdbx_strand_id
1 'polypeptide(L)'
;MFGKHPAHMYPSLAAYLNRALTDTGVLSRYGLPLGLMVGGAALAVGMGSAFQSLPLTMVSMLPVLISPYLFWHSYRSRTPEERQRDEALGMVRVLKGLMESRRLQRALDEASLTVMDEAARCWGRVHAALGNDAWADSGFKMVRDQARAAANDGMEQIMLLYRGTVTATSGSWTAQSFMDEIVGTFGRRPIDDRMPPPAYAEARRVCERMRELADETERVARETPSAPSVTHRLDAALGELHAIHQAEEELRERL
;
A
#
# COMPACT_ATOMS: atom_id res chain seq x y z
N MET A 1 -11.85 -29.07 15.41
CA MET A 1 -11.36 -27.82 16.03
C MET A 1 -11.33 -26.74 14.96
N PHE A 2 -12.22 -25.76 15.02
CA PHE A 2 -12.14 -24.59 14.14
C PHE A 2 -10.96 -23.74 14.60
N GLY A 3 -9.84 -23.79 13.87
CA GLY A 3 -8.67 -22.96 14.15
C GLY A 3 -9.04 -21.48 14.15
N LYS A 4 -8.36 -20.68 14.99
CA LYS A 4 -8.52 -19.22 15.02
C LYS A 4 -8.32 -18.65 13.61
N HIS A 5 -9.11 -17.66 13.23
CA HIS A 5 -8.94 -17.00 11.93
C HIS A 5 -7.51 -16.43 11.82
N PRO A 6 -6.78 -16.61 10.69
CA PRO A 6 -5.40 -16.14 10.57
C PRO A 6 -5.25 -14.64 10.80
N ALA A 7 -6.25 -13.84 10.45
CA ALA A 7 -6.26 -12.40 10.74
C ALA A 7 -6.20 -12.06 12.25
N HIS A 8 -6.62 -12.96 13.14
CA HIS A 8 -6.46 -12.76 14.59
C HIS A 8 -5.08 -13.16 15.10
N MET A 9 -4.39 -14.05 14.38
CA MET A 9 -3.03 -14.48 14.73
C MET A 9 -1.98 -13.49 14.20
N TYR A 10 -2.23 -12.90 13.03
CA TYR A 10 -1.35 -11.94 12.36
C TYR A 10 -2.11 -10.65 12.02
N PRO A 11 -2.48 -9.84 13.04
CA PRO A 11 -3.33 -8.67 12.86
C PRO A 11 -2.63 -7.54 12.09
N SER A 12 -1.31 -7.38 12.27
CA SER A 12 -0.53 -6.32 11.64
C SER A 12 -0.42 -6.57 10.14
N LEU A 13 -0.16 -7.82 9.76
CA LEU A 13 -0.15 -8.26 8.38
C LEU A 13 -1.53 -8.05 7.74
N ALA A 14 -2.61 -8.43 8.41
CA ALA A 14 -3.96 -8.24 7.90
C ALA A 14 -4.28 -6.75 7.64
N ALA A 15 -3.90 -5.87 8.57
CA ALA A 15 -4.07 -4.43 8.42
C ALA A 15 -3.27 -3.89 7.21
N TYR A 16 -2.01 -4.32 7.07
CA TYR A 16 -1.17 -3.96 5.93
C TYR A 16 -1.78 -4.40 4.59
N LEU A 17 -2.18 -5.68 4.46
CA LEU A 17 -2.73 -6.21 3.21
C LEU A 17 -3.99 -5.46 2.77
N ASN A 18 -4.86 -5.09 3.72
CA ASN A 18 -6.05 -4.29 3.42
C ASN A 18 -5.71 -2.88 2.98
N ARG A 19 -4.76 -2.23 3.66
CA ARG A 19 -4.32 -0.88 3.32
C ARG A 19 -3.61 -0.83 1.97
N ALA A 20 -2.68 -1.74 1.71
CA ALA A 20 -1.96 -1.80 0.45
C ALA A 20 -2.90 -1.98 -0.76
N LEU A 21 -3.99 -2.74 -0.62
CA LEU A 21 -4.98 -2.86 -1.70
C LEU A 21 -5.90 -1.65 -1.86
N THR A 22 -6.11 -0.90 -0.78
CA THR A 22 -6.90 0.34 -0.83
C THR A 22 -6.10 1.47 -1.45
N ASP A 23 -4.85 1.65 -1.00
CA ASP A 23 -3.94 2.70 -1.46
C ASP A 23 -3.53 2.53 -2.93
N THR A 24 -3.54 1.29 -3.43
CA THR A 24 -3.10 1.03 -4.80
C THR A 24 -4.08 1.46 -5.87
N GLY A 25 -5.32 1.82 -5.50
CA GLY A 25 -6.27 2.53 -6.37
C GLY A 25 -6.18 2.08 -7.83
N VAL A 26 -6.09 0.77 -8.07
CA VAL A 26 -5.61 0.22 -9.36
C VAL A 26 -6.60 0.53 -10.48
N LEU A 27 -7.84 0.85 -10.11
CA LEU A 27 -8.85 1.44 -10.97
C LEU A 27 -8.46 2.81 -11.55
N SER A 28 -7.58 3.59 -10.91
CA SER A 28 -7.17 4.91 -11.41
C SER A 28 -6.17 4.80 -12.57
N ARG A 29 -5.13 3.97 -12.47
CA ARG A 29 -4.07 3.89 -13.50
C ARG A 29 -4.46 3.08 -14.74
N TYR A 30 -5.28 2.04 -14.58
CA TYR A 30 -5.78 1.25 -15.73
C TYR A 30 -7.22 1.59 -16.11
N GLY A 31 -7.98 2.28 -15.26
CA GLY A 31 -9.36 2.65 -15.57
C GLY A 31 -9.46 3.73 -16.62
N LEU A 32 -8.42 4.55 -16.86
CA LEU A 32 -8.43 5.51 -17.96
C LEU A 32 -8.31 4.81 -19.33
N PRO A 33 -7.31 3.95 -19.62
CA PRO A 33 -7.27 3.24 -20.90
C PRO A 33 -8.41 2.21 -21.05
N LEU A 34 -8.78 1.49 -19.99
CA LEU A 34 -9.91 0.56 -20.02
C LEU A 34 -11.25 1.30 -20.18
N GLY A 35 -11.42 2.42 -19.47
CA GLY A 35 -12.60 3.28 -19.57
C GLY A 35 -12.72 3.97 -20.93
N LEU A 36 -11.60 4.35 -21.56
CA LEU A 36 -11.58 4.83 -22.94
C LEU A 36 -11.93 3.73 -23.95
N MET A 37 -11.55 2.47 -23.72
CA MET A 37 -11.99 1.37 -24.59
C MET A 37 -13.50 1.13 -24.46
N VAL A 38 -14.00 1.00 -23.23
CA VAL A 38 -15.42 0.70 -22.99
C VAL A 38 -16.30 1.89 -23.41
N GLY A 39 -15.92 3.11 -23.05
CA GLY A 39 -16.60 4.34 -23.44
C GLY A 39 -16.54 4.60 -24.95
N GLY A 40 -15.39 4.37 -25.58
CA GLY A 40 -15.21 4.49 -27.03
C GLY A 40 -16.03 3.47 -27.82
N ALA A 41 -16.06 2.21 -27.38
CA ALA A 41 -16.87 1.17 -28.01
C ALA A 41 -18.38 1.47 -27.88
N ALA A 42 -18.84 1.92 -26.71
CA ALA A 42 -20.23 2.30 -26.49
C ALA A 42 -20.65 3.49 -27.39
N LEU A 43 -19.79 4.50 -27.54
CA LEU A 43 -20.01 5.63 -28.44
C LEU A 43 -20.03 5.22 -29.91
N ALA A 44 -19.14 4.31 -30.34
CA ALA A 44 -19.12 3.82 -31.71
C ALA A 44 -20.41 3.05 -32.08
N VAL A 45 -20.93 2.22 -31.17
CA VAL A 45 -22.19 1.50 -31.36
C VAL A 45 -23.40 2.44 -31.35
N GLY A 46 -23.41 3.45 -30.46
CA GLY A 46 -24.48 4.44 -30.38
C GLY A 46 -24.52 5.39 -31.58
N MET A 47 -23.37 5.85 -32.06
CA MET A 47 -23.29 6.76 -33.22
C MET A 47 -23.51 6.04 -34.55
N GLY A 48 -23.06 4.78 -34.68
CA GLY A 48 -23.27 3.98 -35.89
C GLY A 48 -24.73 3.67 -36.19
N SER A 49 -25.60 3.67 -35.16
CA SER A 49 -27.05 3.49 -35.34
C SER A 49 -27.79 4.81 -35.62
N ALA A 50 -27.26 5.96 -35.19
CA ALA A 50 -27.91 7.26 -35.29
C ALA A 50 -27.52 8.08 -36.53
N PHE A 51 -26.30 7.90 -37.08
CA PHE A 51 -25.80 8.69 -38.20
C PHE A 51 -25.15 7.81 -39.27
N GLN A 52 -25.74 7.77 -40.48
CA GLN A 52 -25.17 7.09 -41.65
C GLN A 52 -23.95 7.81 -42.25
N SER A 53 -23.55 8.96 -41.70
CA SER A 53 -22.42 9.73 -42.22
C SER A 53 -21.09 9.11 -41.79
N LEU A 54 -20.37 8.54 -42.77
CA LEU A 54 -19.01 7.98 -42.65
C LEU A 54 -17.97 8.81 -41.85
N PRO A 55 -17.98 10.16 -41.84
CA PRO A 55 -16.95 10.92 -41.12
C PRO A 55 -17.07 10.81 -39.60
N LEU A 56 -18.30 10.80 -39.06
CA LEU A 56 -18.54 10.75 -37.61
C LEU A 56 -18.21 9.38 -37.02
N THR A 57 -18.46 8.29 -37.76
CA THR A 57 -18.10 6.95 -37.33
C THR A 57 -16.57 6.76 -37.27
N MET A 58 -15.82 7.33 -38.22
CA MET A 58 -14.35 7.30 -38.19
C MET A 58 -13.76 8.03 -36.96
N VAL A 59 -14.32 9.18 -36.57
CA VAL A 59 -13.87 9.90 -35.37
C VAL A 59 -14.20 9.12 -34.09
N SER A 60 -15.33 8.41 -34.05
CA SER A 60 -15.70 7.58 -32.90
C SER A 60 -14.81 6.33 -32.72
N MET A 61 -14.14 5.87 -33.77
CA MET A 61 -13.21 4.72 -33.73
C MET A 61 -11.78 5.11 -33.29
N LEU A 62 -11.41 6.40 -33.35
CA LEU A 62 -10.07 6.87 -32.94
C LEU A 62 -9.68 6.46 -31.51
N PRO A 63 -10.54 6.58 -30.47
CA PRO A 63 -10.23 6.13 -29.13
C PRO A 63 -9.93 4.62 -29.04
N VAL A 64 -10.64 3.81 -29.83
CA VAL A 64 -10.45 2.36 -29.89
C VAL A 64 -9.11 2.01 -30.54
N LEU A 65 -8.69 2.76 -31.56
CA LEU A 65 -7.41 2.57 -32.24
C LEU A 65 -6.21 3.13 -31.46
N ILE A 66 -6.40 4.23 -30.74
CA ILE A 66 -5.36 4.87 -29.92
C ILE A 66 -5.15 4.11 -28.61
N SER A 67 -6.17 3.44 -28.07
CA SER A 67 -6.08 2.74 -26.78
C SER A 67 -4.99 1.65 -26.72
N PRO A 68 -4.88 0.71 -27.70
CA PRO A 68 -3.80 -0.27 -27.72
C PRO A 68 -2.42 0.38 -27.78
N TYR A 69 -2.29 1.49 -28.50
CA TYR A 69 -1.04 2.24 -28.60
C TYR A 69 -0.66 2.92 -27.27
N LEU A 70 -1.61 3.61 -26.62
CA LEU A 70 -1.36 4.22 -25.30
C LEU A 70 -1.11 3.16 -24.23
N PHE A 71 -1.85 2.05 -24.26
CA PHE A 71 -1.64 0.91 -23.38
C PHE A 71 -0.25 0.32 -23.58
N TRP A 72 0.16 0.08 -24.83
CA TRP A 72 1.49 -0.42 -25.16
C TRP A 72 2.59 0.55 -24.76
N HIS A 73 2.42 1.85 -25.01
CA HIS A 73 3.39 2.87 -24.64
C HIS A 73 3.53 2.98 -23.12
N SER A 74 2.41 2.99 -22.38
CA SER A 74 2.39 2.95 -20.92
C SER A 74 2.99 1.67 -20.36
N TYR A 75 2.80 0.53 -21.03
CA TYR A 75 3.39 -0.74 -20.64
C TYR A 75 4.90 -0.79 -20.90
N ARG A 76 5.35 -0.20 -22.03
CA ARG A 76 6.76 -0.18 -22.43
C ARG A 76 7.61 0.81 -21.63
N SER A 77 7.01 1.89 -21.13
CA SER A 77 7.70 2.87 -20.27
C SER A 77 7.84 2.44 -18.82
N ARG A 78 7.41 1.23 -18.43
CA ARG A 78 7.55 0.76 -17.04
C ARG A 78 9.01 0.65 -16.66
N THR A 79 9.39 1.43 -15.66
CA THR A 79 10.70 1.29 -15.02
C THR A 79 10.78 -0.10 -14.36
N PRO A 80 12.00 -0.66 -14.19
CA PRO A 80 12.17 -1.92 -13.48
C PRO A 80 11.56 -1.88 -12.06
N GLU A 81 11.62 -0.73 -11.40
CA GLU A 81 11.04 -0.48 -10.08
C GLU A 81 9.51 -0.61 -10.09
N GLU A 82 8.82 -0.03 -11.10
CA GLU A 82 7.36 -0.15 -11.21
C GLU A 82 6.92 -1.59 -11.43
N ARG A 83 7.69 -2.40 -12.18
CA ARG A 83 7.40 -3.82 -12.35
C ARG A 83 7.56 -4.58 -11.05
N GLN A 84 8.65 -4.32 -10.32
CA GLN A 84 8.89 -4.93 -9.02
C GLN A 84 7.75 -4.63 -8.04
N ARG A 85 7.27 -3.38 -8.04
CA ARG A 85 6.13 -2.96 -7.23
C ARG A 85 4.83 -3.66 -7.64
N ASP A 86 4.53 -3.73 -8.94
CA ASP A 86 3.37 -4.48 -9.45
C ASP A 86 3.40 -5.95 -9.02
N GLU A 87 4.59 -6.57 -9.02
CA GLU A 87 4.78 -7.96 -8.57
C GLU A 87 4.55 -8.10 -7.06
N ALA A 88 5.09 -7.19 -6.25
CA ALA A 88 4.87 -7.17 -4.80
C ALA A 88 3.37 -7.00 -4.47
N LEU A 89 2.66 -6.16 -5.22
CA LEU A 89 1.21 -5.99 -5.08
C LEU A 89 0.43 -7.23 -5.52
N GLY A 90 0.90 -7.92 -6.56
CA GLY A 90 0.39 -9.25 -6.93
C GLY A 90 0.46 -10.21 -5.74
N MET A 91 1.61 -10.24 -5.06
CA MET A 91 1.80 -11.06 -3.85
C MET A 91 0.88 -10.65 -2.71
N VAL A 92 0.67 -9.35 -2.48
CA VAL A 92 -0.29 -8.85 -1.49
C VAL A 92 -1.71 -9.38 -1.75
N ARG A 93 -2.17 -9.40 -3.02
CA ARG A 93 -3.48 -9.97 -3.38
C ARG A 93 -3.56 -11.46 -3.08
N VAL A 94 -2.52 -12.22 -3.45
CA VAL A 94 -2.45 -13.67 -3.20
C VAL A 94 -2.50 -13.94 -1.70
N LEU A 95 -1.70 -13.25 -0.90
CA LEU A 95 -1.67 -13.41 0.56
C LEU A 95 -2.99 -13.03 1.20
N LYS A 96 -3.66 -11.97 0.74
CA LYS A 96 -5.01 -11.64 1.21
C LYS A 96 -6.01 -12.74 0.90
N GLY A 97 -6.01 -13.27 -0.33
CA GLY A 97 -6.87 -14.39 -0.70
C GLY A 97 -6.61 -15.65 0.13
N LEU A 98 -5.33 -15.94 0.43
CA LEU A 98 -4.94 -17.04 1.33
C LEU A 98 -5.37 -16.81 2.78
N MET A 99 -5.33 -15.57 3.25
CA MET A 99 -5.78 -15.17 4.58
C MET A 99 -7.30 -15.31 4.72
N GLU A 100 -8.07 -14.83 3.73
CA GLU A 100 -9.54 -14.94 3.70
C GLU A 100 -10.01 -16.40 3.57
N SER A 101 -9.31 -17.21 2.78
CA SER A 101 -9.59 -18.64 2.64
C SER A 101 -9.08 -19.52 3.80
N ARG A 102 -8.47 -18.91 4.84
CA ARG A 102 -7.86 -19.60 5.99
C ARG A 102 -6.79 -20.63 5.60
N ARG A 103 -6.14 -20.44 4.45
CA ARG A 103 -5.09 -21.32 3.91
C ARG A 103 -3.69 -20.74 4.06
N LEU A 104 -3.56 -19.54 4.62
CA LEU A 104 -2.29 -18.85 4.79
C LEU A 104 -1.21 -19.70 5.49
N GLN A 105 -1.55 -20.35 6.61
CA GLN A 105 -0.64 -21.24 7.36
C GLN A 105 -0.29 -22.54 6.64
N ARG A 106 -1.04 -22.91 5.60
CA ARG A 106 -0.70 -24.07 4.75
C ARG A 106 0.26 -23.69 3.63
N ALA A 107 0.23 -22.43 3.21
CA ALA A 107 1.01 -21.93 2.09
C ALA A 107 2.36 -21.34 2.53
N LEU A 108 2.45 -20.83 3.76
CA LEU A 108 3.67 -20.31 4.36
C LEU A 108 3.92 -20.99 5.71
N ASP A 109 5.20 -21.20 6.00
CA ASP A 109 5.66 -21.62 7.32
C ASP A 109 5.40 -20.55 8.39
N GLU A 110 5.27 -21.00 9.64
CA GLU A 110 4.97 -20.12 10.77
C GLU A 110 6.05 -19.07 11.02
N ALA A 111 7.32 -19.41 10.78
CA ALA A 111 8.44 -18.48 10.94
C ALA A 111 8.34 -17.32 9.94
N SER A 112 8.09 -17.61 8.66
CA SER A 112 7.86 -16.58 7.63
C SER A 112 6.68 -15.69 7.97
N LEU A 113 5.56 -16.25 8.42
CA LEU A 113 4.38 -15.46 8.81
C LEU A 113 4.67 -14.53 9.99
N THR A 114 5.45 -15.00 10.96
CA THR A 114 5.86 -14.18 12.12
C THR A 114 6.74 -13.01 11.68
N VAL A 115 7.70 -13.25 10.77
CA VAL A 115 8.55 -12.18 10.21
C VAL A 115 7.74 -11.18 9.40
N MET A 116 6.80 -11.66 8.58
CA MET A 116 5.94 -10.78 7.77
C MET A 116 5.00 -9.93 8.63
N ASP A 117 4.43 -10.50 9.70
CA ASP A 117 3.59 -9.74 10.65
C ASP A 117 4.40 -8.69 11.41
N GLU A 118 5.61 -9.04 11.86
CA GLU A 118 6.50 -8.10 12.53
C GLU A 118 6.97 -6.97 11.61
N ALA A 119 7.28 -7.28 10.35
CA ALA A 119 7.60 -6.27 9.35
C ALA A 119 6.41 -5.34 9.06
N ALA A 120 5.21 -5.91 8.93
CA ALA A 120 3.97 -5.13 8.77
C ALA A 120 3.68 -4.25 10.00
N ARG A 121 4.00 -4.73 11.21
CA ARG A 121 3.92 -3.94 12.44
C ARG A 121 4.89 -2.76 12.40
N CYS A 122 6.15 -2.99 12.02
CA CYS A 122 7.15 -1.92 11.89
C CYS A 122 6.75 -0.90 10.82
N TRP A 123 6.23 -1.35 9.68
CA TRP A 123 5.67 -0.49 8.64
C TRP A 123 4.55 0.40 9.18
N GLY A 124 3.61 -0.19 9.94
CA GLY A 124 2.51 0.54 10.57
C GLY A 124 3.00 1.61 11.54
N ARG A 125 4.02 1.28 12.36
CA ARG A 125 4.68 2.22 13.29
C ARG A 125 5.30 3.40 12.55
N VAL A 126 6.07 3.16 11.48
CA VAL A 126 6.66 4.23 10.66
C VAL A 126 5.58 5.15 10.11
N HIS A 127 4.54 4.60 9.47
CA HIS A 127 3.48 5.44 8.88
C HIS A 127 2.65 6.19 9.92
N ALA A 128 2.47 5.63 11.12
CA ALA A 128 1.83 6.33 12.23
C ALA A 128 2.71 7.48 12.75
N ALA A 129 4.01 7.24 12.95
CA ALA A 129 4.96 8.25 13.43
C ALA A 129 5.10 9.41 12.44
N LEU A 130 5.19 9.11 11.14
CA LEU A 130 5.29 10.10 10.06
C LEU A 130 3.97 10.83 9.78
N GLY A 131 2.85 10.32 10.29
CA GLY A 131 1.53 10.94 10.15
C GLY A 131 1.27 12.05 11.17
N ASN A 132 2.17 12.29 12.12
CA ASN A 132 2.05 13.32 13.14
C ASN A 132 2.34 14.72 12.59
N ASP A 133 1.73 15.76 13.18
CA ASP A 133 1.84 17.17 12.78
C ASP A 133 3.29 17.70 12.87
N ALA A 134 4.13 17.08 13.70
CA ALA A 134 5.57 17.35 13.78
C ALA A 134 6.29 17.23 12.42
N TRP A 135 5.76 16.39 11.51
CA TRP A 135 6.30 16.18 10.17
C TRP A 135 5.57 16.97 9.07
N ALA A 136 4.51 17.71 9.41
CA ALA A 136 3.70 18.46 8.45
C ALA A 136 4.30 19.83 8.12
N ASP A 137 4.78 20.55 9.14
CA ASP A 137 5.25 21.94 9.04
C ASP A 137 6.78 22.09 8.92
N SER A 138 7.52 20.98 8.86
CA SER A 138 8.98 20.99 9.00
C SER A 138 9.73 20.85 7.67
N GLY A 139 10.94 21.43 7.60
CA GLY A 139 11.92 21.23 6.52
C GLY A 139 12.36 19.76 6.32
N PHE A 140 11.77 18.83 7.07
CA PHE A 140 12.01 17.39 7.01
C PHE A 140 11.08 16.65 6.04
N LYS A 141 10.31 17.36 5.18
CA LYS A 141 9.47 16.73 4.15
C LYS A 141 10.23 15.67 3.33
N MET A 142 11.46 15.98 2.90
CA MET A 142 12.29 15.05 2.13
C MET A 142 12.62 13.79 2.94
N VAL A 143 13.00 13.94 4.20
CA VAL A 143 13.33 12.82 5.11
C VAL A 143 12.09 11.97 5.38
N ARG A 144 10.94 12.61 5.62
CA ARG A 144 9.65 11.93 5.81
C ARG A 144 9.28 11.10 4.59
N ASP A 145 9.36 11.71 3.40
CA ASP A 145 8.99 11.04 2.16
C ASP A 145 9.97 9.89 1.84
N GLN A 146 11.27 10.06 2.13
CA GLN A 146 12.29 9.01 2.01
C GLN A 146 12.08 7.87 3.01
N ALA A 147 11.79 8.16 4.28
CA ALA A 147 11.51 7.14 5.29
C ALA A 147 10.24 6.35 4.93
N ARG A 148 9.22 7.03 4.41
CA ARG A 148 7.99 6.41 3.92
C ARG A 148 8.26 5.50 2.72
N ALA A 149 9.06 5.96 1.77
CA ALA A 149 9.47 5.15 0.62
C ALA A 149 10.26 3.92 1.07
N ALA A 150 11.28 4.09 1.90
CA ALA A 150 12.10 2.99 2.42
C ALA A 150 11.28 1.93 3.19
N ALA A 151 10.28 2.36 3.98
CA ALA A 151 9.39 1.43 4.65
C ALA A 151 8.51 0.63 3.67
N ASN A 152 8.00 1.28 2.62
CA ASN A 152 7.24 0.59 1.57
C ASN A 152 8.13 -0.38 0.80
N ASP A 153 9.32 0.05 0.38
CA ASP A 153 10.29 -0.78 -0.35
C ASP A 153 10.71 -2.01 0.47
N GLY A 154 10.90 -1.84 1.79
CA GLY A 154 11.18 -2.95 2.71
C GLY A 154 10.06 -3.99 2.75
N MET A 155 8.80 -3.55 2.83
CA MET A 155 7.66 -4.46 2.74
C MET A 155 7.56 -5.13 1.37
N GLU A 156 7.74 -4.37 0.28
CA GLU A 156 7.71 -4.91 -1.09
C GLU A 156 8.80 -5.98 -1.29
N GLN A 157 10.02 -5.74 -0.80
CA GLN A 157 11.11 -6.71 -0.84
C GLN A 157 10.77 -7.98 -0.05
N ILE A 158 10.22 -7.87 1.17
CA ILE A 158 9.79 -9.04 1.95
C ILE A 158 8.72 -9.85 1.20
N MET A 159 7.75 -9.18 0.58
CA MET A 159 6.70 -9.86 -0.22
C MET A 159 7.29 -10.62 -1.41
N LEU A 160 8.30 -10.04 -2.08
CA LEU A 160 8.98 -10.66 -3.22
C LEU A 160 9.88 -11.82 -2.81
N LEU A 161 10.56 -11.71 -1.67
CA LEU A 161 11.38 -12.78 -1.11
C LEU A 161 10.54 -14.04 -0.84
N TYR A 162 9.31 -13.87 -0.37
CA TYR A 162 8.38 -14.99 -0.15
C TYR A 162 7.54 -15.36 -1.39
N ARG A 163 7.73 -14.70 -2.54
CA ARG A 163 7.05 -15.10 -3.78
C ARG A 163 7.40 -16.53 -4.17
N GLY A 164 8.68 -16.91 -4.07
CA GLY A 164 9.15 -18.24 -4.43
C GLY A 164 8.58 -19.36 -3.56
N THR A 165 8.32 -19.09 -2.28
CA THR A 165 7.77 -20.09 -1.34
C THR A 165 6.26 -20.28 -1.55
N VAL A 166 5.52 -19.20 -1.82
CA VAL A 166 4.07 -19.27 -2.06
C VAL A 166 3.73 -19.87 -3.42
N THR A 167 4.50 -19.54 -4.47
CA THR A 167 4.27 -20.03 -5.84
C THR A 167 4.71 -21.48 -6.05
N ALA A 168 5.73 -21.97 -5.32
CA ALA A 168 6.10 -23.39 -5.34
C ALA A 168 4.96 -24.31 -4.84
N THR A 169 4.07 -23.77 -4.01
CA THR A 169 2.90 -24.47 -3.46
C THR A 169 1.65 -24.27 -4.33
N SER A 170 1.62 -23.25 -5.20
CA SER A 170 0.48 -22.88 -6.04
C SER A 170 0.88 -22.81 -7.52
N GLY A 171 0.74 -23.94 -8.24
CA GLY A 171 0.96 -24.00 -9.69
C GLY A 171 0.11 -22.97 -10.44
N SER A 172 0.75 -22.16 -11.28
CA SER A 172 0.22 -21.19 -12.26
C SER A 172 -1.21 -20.70 -12.06
N TRP A 173 -1.35 -19.52 -11.42
CA TRP A 173 -2.60 -18.77 -11.34
C TRP A 173 -3.08 -18.33 -12.73
N THR A 174 -4.03 -19.08 -13.26
CA THR A 174 -4.85 -18.68 -14.41
C THR A 174 -6.30 -18.73 -13.95
N ALA A 175 -7.22 -17.95 -14.53
CA ALA A 175 -8.63 -17.99 -14.11
C ALA A 175 -9.24 -19.42 -14.16
N GLN A 176 -8.70 -20.32 -15.00
CA GLN A 176 -8.99 -21.75 -15.00
C GLN A 176 -8.61 -22.49 -13.69
N SER A 177 -7.51 -22.12 -13.01
CA SER A 177 -7.01 -22.85 -11.83
C SER A 177 -7.90 -22.68 -10.61
N PHE A 178 -8.74 -21.64 -10.55
CA PHE A 178 -9.74 -21.47 -9.48
C PHE A 178 -10.83 -22.55 -9.54
N MET A 179 -11.15 -23.06 -10.73
CA MET A 179 -12.12 -24.14 -10.95
C MET A 179 -11.48 -25.52 -10.75
N ASP A 180 -10.24 -25.74 -11.22
CA ASP A 180 -9.52 -27.00 -11.02
C ASP A 180 -9.11 -27.25 -9.55
N GLU A 181 -8.95 -26.20 -8.74
CA GLU A 181 -8.55 -26.32 -7.33
C GLU A 181 -9.67 -26.81 -6.39
N ILE A 182 -10.94 -26.63 -6.79
CA ILE A 182 -12.08 -27.28 -6.11
C ILE A 182 -11.99 -28.81 -6.28
N VAL A 183 -11.41 -29.27 -7.39
CA VAL A 183 -11.25 -30.69 -7.73
C VAL A 183 -9.91 -31.27 -7.23
N GLY A 184 -8.85 -30.45 -7.14
CA GLY A 184 -7.48 -30.88 -6.83
C GLY A 184 -7.09 -31.00 -5.35
N THR A 185 -8.04 -30.93 -4.41
CA THR A 185 -7.77 -30.84 -2.94
C THR A 185 -7.13 -32.11 -2.32
N PHE A 186 -6.77 -33.13 -3.11
CA PHE A 186 -6.29 -34.43 -2.60
C PHE A 186 -4.80 -34.74 -2.73
N GLY A 187 -3.93 -33.81 -3.17
CA GLY A 187 -2.51 -34.15 -3.15
C GLY A 187 -1.52 -33.01 -3.36
N ARG A 188 -0.87 -32.54 -2.28
CA ARG A 188 0.58 -32.29 -2.28
C ARG A 188 1.20 -32.02 -0.91
N ARG A 189 2.54 -32.07 -0.94
CA ARG A 189 3.55 -32.43 0.06
C ARG A 189 3.50 -31.65 1.39
N PRO A 190 3.84 -32.31 2.52
CA PRO A 190 4.15 -31.62 3.76
C PRO A 190 5.39 -30.74 3.55
N ILE A 191 5.29 -29.47 3.93
CA ILE A 191 6.44 -28.59 4.12
C ILE A 191 7.24 -29.21 5.28
N ASP A 192 8.52 -29.46 5.06
CA ASP A 192 9.40 -30.03 6.09
C ASP A 192 9.75 -28.91 7.09
N ASP A 193 9.11 -28.91 8.27
CA ASP A 193 9.19 -27.89 9.32
C ASP A 193 10.61 -27.65 9.90
N ARG A 194 11.63 -28.40 9.46
CA ARG A 194 12.94 -28.44 10.10
C ARG A 194 13.96 -27.46 9.56
N MET A 195 13.70 -26.79 8.44
CA MET A 195 14.67 -25.88 7.83
C MET A 195 13.99 -24.56 7.44
N PRO A 196 14.48 -23.40 7.93
CA PRO A 196 13.91 -22.11 7.57
C PRO A 196 14.02 -21.92 6.05
N PRO A 197 13.01 -21.35 5.39
CA PRO A 197 13.05 -21.17 3.95
C PRO A 197 14.26 -20.31 3.55
N PRO A 198 14.81 -20.50 2.34
CA PRO A 198 16.04 -19.84 1.89
C PRO A 198 15.93 -18.30 1.95
N ALA A 199 14.73 -17.76 1.78
CA ALA A 199 14.43 -16.33 1.85
C ALA A 199 14.33 -15.76 3.27
N TYR A 200 14.23 -16.61 4.30
CA TYR A 200 13.98 -16.21 5.69
C TYR A 200 15.08 -15.31 6.26
N ALA A 201 16.34 -15.67 6.03
CA ALA A 201 17.47 -14.92 6.58
C ALA A 201 17.55 -13.50 6.01
N GLU A 202 17.27 -13.35 4.71
CA GLU A 202 17.23 -12.04 4.06
C GLU A 202 16.02 -11.23 4.51
N ALA A 203 14.83 -11.83 4.54
CA ALA A 203 13.61 -11.18 5.02
C ALA A 203 13.75 -10.70 6.47
N ARG A 204 14.41 -11.47 7.32
CA ARG A 204 14.70 -11.08 8.71
C ARG A 204 15.64 -9.87 8.78
N ARG A 205 16.69 -9.81 7.95
CA ARG A 205 17.58 -8.65 7.89
C ARG A 205 16.83 -7.39 7.46
N VAL A 206 15.95 -7.49 6.46
CA VAL A 206 15.10 -6.37 6.03
C VAL A 206 14.17 -5.94 7.17
N CYS A 207 13.54 -6.90 7.85
CA CYS A 207 12.68 -6.63 9.00
C CYS A 207 13.43 -5.94 10.15
N GLU A 208 14.67 -6.34 10.44
CA GLU A 208 15.52 -5.71 11.47
C GLU A 208 15.83 -4.25 11.09
N ARG A 209 16.16 -3.97 9.83
CA ARG A 209 16.34 -2.58 9.33
C ARG A 209 15.07 -1.75 9.39
N MET A 210 13.91 -2.35 9.07
CA MET A 210 12.62 -1.68 9.21
C MET A 210 12.30 -1.36 10.67
N ARG A 211 12.71 -2.22 11.62
CA ARG A 211 12.57 -1.94 13.05
C ARG A 211 13.45 -0.77 13.47
N GLU A 212 14.72 -0.75 13.06
CA GLU A 212 15.63 0.38 13.30
C GLU A 212 15.02 1.69 12.76
N LEU A 213 14.49 1.67 11.54
CA LEU A 213 13.81 2.82 10.93
C LEU A 213 12.57 3.24 11.74
N ALA A 214 11.77 2.29 12.21
CA ALA A 214 10.59 2.58 13.04
C ALA A 214 10.97 3.24 14.36
N ASP A 215 12.00 2.72 15.04
CA ASP A 215 12.44 3.24 16.33
C ASP A 215 13.04 4.66 16.18
N GLU A 216 13.83 4.89 15.12
CA GLU A 216 14.39 6.21 14.81
C GLU A 216 13.33 7.23 14.40
N THR A 217 12.38 6.84 13.55
CA THR A 217 11.28 7.74 13.14
C THR A 217 10.37 8.11 14.33
N GLU A 218 10.11 7.17 15.24
CA GLU A 218 9.38 7.46 16.48
C GLU A 218 10.20 8.34 17.42
N ARG A 219 11.50 8.13 17.56
CA ARG A 219 12.36 8.99 18.38
C ARG A 219 12.33 10.42 17.87
N VAL A 220 12.56 10.62 16.58
CA VAL A 220 12.51 11.96 15.96
C VAL A 220 11.13 12.59 16.10
N ALA A 221 10.06 11.81 15.95
CA ALA A 221 8.70 12.30 16.13
C ALA A 221 8.39 12.75 17.58
N ARG A 222 9.06 12.16 18.59
CA ARG A 222 8.93 12.56 19.99
C ARG A 222 9.82 13.76 20.35
N GLU A 223 11.02 13.80 19.78
CA GLU A 223 12.01 14.84 20.07
C GLU A 223 11.74 16.15 19.31
N THR A 224 11.09 16.06 18.14
CA THR A 224 10.65 17.24 17.40
C THR A 224 9.43 17.80 18.12
N PRO A 225 9.51 18.99 18.77
CA PRO A 225 8.33 19.59 19.34
C PRO A 225 7.34 19.82 18.20
N SER A 226 6.17 19.19 18.29
CA SER A 226 5.06 19.55 17.42
C SER A 226 4.89 21.06 17.56
N ALA A 227 5.00 21.79 16.45
CA ALA A 227 4.74 23.23 16.49
C ALA A 227 3.42 23.42 17.24
N PRO A 228 3.36 24.32 18.24
CA PRO A 228 2.12 24.55 18.98
C PRO A 228 1.02 24.75 17.94
N SER A 229 -0.07 24.00 18.12
CA SER A 229 -1.20 24.05 17.19
C SER A 229 -1.53 25.52 16.91
N VAL A 230 -2.01 25.84 15.71
CA VAL A 230 -2.37 27.22 15.37
C VAL A 230 -3.30 27.81 16.45
N THR A 231 -4.17 26.99 17.04
CA THR A 231 -4.98 27.35 18.21
C THR A 231 -4.14 27.69 19.44
N HIS A 232 -3.15 26.89 19.82
CA HIS A 232 -2.28 27.19 20.96
C HIS A 232 -1.41 28.44 20.73
N ARG A 233 -1.03 28.73 19.48
CA ARG A 233 -0.35 29.99 19.12
C ARG A 233 -1.29 31.19 19.22
N LEU A 234 -2.54 31.05 18.78
CA LEU A 234 -3.56 32.07 18.91
C LEU A 234 -3.93 32.32 20.37
N ASP A 235 -4.09 31.28 21.18
CA ASP A 235 -4.40 31.38 22.61
C ASP A 235 -3.26 32.06 23.38
N ALA A 236 -2.00 31.75 23.04
CA ALA A 236 -0.85 32.44 23.61
C ALA A 236 -0.82 33.93 23.23
N ALA A 237 -1.05 34.26 21.95
CA ALA A 237 -1.09 35.65 21.48
C ALA A 237 -2.25 36.44 22.09
N LEU A 238 -3.43 35.84 22.22
CA LEU A 238 -4.59 36.44 22.88
C LEU A 238 -4.34 36.63 24.38
N GLY A 239 -3.69 35.67 25.04
CA GLY A 239 -3.25 35.79 26.43
C GLY A 239 -2.29 36.96 26.65
N GLU A 240 -1.30 37.12 25.77
CA GLU A 240 -0.37 38.26 25.81
C GLU A 240 -1.08 39.60 25.57
N LEU A 241 -2.00 39.66 24.60
CA LEU A 241 -2.80 40.87 24.35
C LEU A 241 -3.68 41.25 25.54
N HIS A 242 -4.32 40.27 26.19
CA HIS A 242 -5.09 40.54 27.41
C HIS A 242 -4.20 41.01 28.56
N ALA A 243 -3.01 40.41 28.75
CA ALA A 243 -2.08 40.84 29.78
C ALA A 243 -1.58 42.28 29.56
N ILE A 244 -1.32 42.67 28.30
CA ILE A 244 -0.97 44.04 27.95
C ILE A 244 -2.14 44.99 28.26
N HIS A 245 -3.36 44.62 27.90
CA HIS A 245 -4.53 45.46 28.14
C HIS A 245 -4.80 45.68 29.64
N GLN A 246 -4.65 44.62 30.44
CA GLN A 246 -4.77 44.69 31.90
C GLN A 246 -3.68 45.60 32.50
N ALA A 247 -2.45 45.50 32.01
CA ALA A 247 -1.36 46.38 32.42
C ALA A 247 -1.62 47.85 32.05
N GLU A 248 -2.26 48.13 30.91
CA GLU A 248 -2.68 49.49 30.52
C GLU A 248 -3.80 50.05 31.42
N GLU A 249 -4.77 49.23 31.79
CA GLU A 249 -5.85 49.63 32.71
C GLU A 249 -5.29 49.96 34.11
N GLU A 250 -4.41 49.12 34.65
CA GLU A 250 -3.74 49.40 35.94
C GLU A 250 -2.91 50.69 35.89
N LEU A 251 -2.32 51.02 34.74
CA LEU A 251 -1.56 52.26 34.55
C LEU A 251 -2.46 53.50 34.50
N ARG A 252 -3.66 53.38 33.91
CA ARG A 252 -4.66 54.44 33.88
C ARG A 252 -5.29 54.73 35.24
N GLU A 253 -5.50 53.70 36.06
CA GLU A 253 -6.05 53.89 37.41
C GLU A 253 -5.06 54.54 38.38
N ARG A 254 -3.75 54.48 38.08
CA ARG A 254 -2.68 55.06 38.90
C ARG A 254 -2.22 56.46 38.48
N LEU A 255 -2.79 57.01 37.40
CA LEU A 255 -2.56 58.38 36.90
C LEU A 255 -3.71 59.30 37.30
#